data_AF-A0A5D6Y7M3-F1
#
_entry.id   AF-A0A5D6Y7M3-F1
#
_cell.length_a   1.000
_cell.length_b   1.000
_cell.length_c   1.000
_cell.angle_alpha   90.00
_cell.angle_beta   90.00
_cell.angle_gamma   90.00
#
_symmetry.space_group_name_H-M   'P 1'
#
loop_
_entity.id
_entity.type
_entity.pdbx_description
1 polymer ?
#
loop_
_entity_poly.entity_id
_entity_poly.type
_entity_poly.pdbx_seq_one_letter_code
_entity_poly.pdbx_strand_id
1 'polypeptide(L)'
;MMVGEVASQLMDKADIATLESVLSAWDDDFPNTSQIRTAAIWADLAKCTKQVSYCMSPLTPSFGMMDVWHYIDLPTNVDGSKWKGQEPGLQLFADNLDGSSIQLMEGVFTTFTSTKSLWTANLALRQFIHVFGDTHQPLHAVGGVSPELPGGDAGGNTYAFKTPCLASNLHALWDMAGGEYSLNNWNLTMPFLPALEAN
;
A
#
# COMPACT_ATOMS: atom_id res chain seq x y z
N MET A 1 -5.84 -5.85 0.61
CA MET A 1 -7.13 -6.54 0.31
C MET A 1 -8.25 -6.19 1.28
N MET A 2 -8.05 -6.28 2.61
CA MET A 2 -9.11 -6.02 3.60
C MET A 2 -9.74 -4.62 3.48
N VAL A 3 -8.94 -3.57 3.28
CA VAL A 3 -9.46 -2.21 3.05
C VAL A 3 -10.46 -2.17 1.89
N GLY A 4 -10.15 -2.84 0.78
CA GLY A 4 -11.05 -2.94 -0.36
C GLY A 4 -12.29 -3.80 -0.10
N GLU A 5 -12.18 -4.83 0.75
CA GLU A 5 -13.34 -5.63 1.18
C GLU A 5 -14.31 -4.78 2.01
N VAL A 6 -13.80 -4.06 3.02
CA VAL A 6 -14.62 -3.15 3.84
C VAL A 6 -15.28 -2.08 2.96
N ALA A 7 -14.52 -1.47 2.04
CA ALA A 7 -15.08 -0.49 1.10
C ALA A 7 -16.22 -1.09 0.26
N SER A 8 -16.03 -2.29 -0.28
CA SER A 8 -17.05 -2.96 -1.10
C SER A 8 -18.35 -3.26 -0.33
N GLN A 9 -18.29 -3.49 0.97
CA GLN A 9 -19.50 -3.73 1.78
C GLN A 9 -20.27 -2.45 2.11
N LEU A 10 -19.59 -1.30 2.10
CA LEU A 10 -20.16 0.00 2.45
C LEU A 10 -20.61 0.81 1.23
N MET A 11 -20.30 0.35 0.01
CA MET A 11 -20.62 1.03 -1.24
C MET A 11 -21.90 0.53 -1.88
N ASP A 12 -22.55 1.39 -2.67
CA ASP A 12 -23.68 1.01 -3.50
C ASP A 12 -23.25 0.03 -4.60
N LYS A 13 -24.08 -0.98 -4.86
CA LYS A 13 -23.76 -2.04 -5.85
C LYS A 13 -23.49 -1.50 -7.25
N ALA A 14 -24.14 -0.40 -7.63
CA ALA A 14 -23.95 0.24 -8.93
C ALA A 14 -22.56 0.89 -9.05
N ASP A 15 -22.06 1.48 -7.97
CA ASP A 15 -20.72 2.07 -7.93
C ASP A 15 -19.65 0.98 -7.99
N ILE A 16 -19.84 -0.12 -7.25
CA ILE A 16 -18.96 -1.29 -7.31
C ILE A 16 -18.88 -1.82 -8.75
N ALA A 17 -20.02 -2.04 -9.40
CA ALA A 17 -20.05 -2.52 -10.78
C ALA A 17 -19.33 -1.57 -11.75
N THR A 18 -19.45 -0.26 -11.53
CA THR A 18 -18.75 0.76 -12.32
C THR A 18 -17.23 0.66 -12.12
N LEU A 19 -16.76 0.64 -10.88
CA LEU A 19 -15.33 0.54 -10.56
C LEU A 19 -14.72 -0.76 -11.09
N GLU A 20 -15.38 -1.90 -10.89
CA GLU A 20 -14.87 -3.20 -11.32
C GLU A 20 -14.85 -3.34 -12.86
N SER A 21 -15.80 -2.70 -13.57
CA SER A 21 -15.74 -2.62 -15.03
C SER A 21 -14.55 -1.81 -15.56
N VAL A 22 -14.10 -0.80 -14.81
CA VAL A 22 -12.88 -0.06 -15.14
C VAL A 22 -11.67 -0.96 -14.91
N LEU A 23 -11.62 -1.62 -13.75
CA LEU A 23 -10.51 -2.46 -13.31
C LEU A 23 -10.28 -3.68 -14.22
N SER A 24 -11.35 -4.33 -14.68
CA SER A 24 -11.30 -5.53 -15.54
C SER A 24 -10.68 -5.30 -16.91
N ALA A 25 -10.48 -4.03 -17.32
CA ALA A 25 -9.83 -3.71 -18.58
C ALA A 25 -8.38 -4.21 -18.68
N TRP A 26 -7.75 -4.60 -17.57
CA TRP A 26 -6.37 -5.11 -17.50
C TRP A 26 -6.29 -6.58 -17.06
N ASP A 27 -7.39 -7.36 -17.16
CA ASP A 27 -7.40 -8.77 -16.75
C ASP A 27 -6.41 -9.64 -17.54
N ASP A 28 -6.10 -9.29 -18.79
CA ASP A 28 -5.14 -10.03 -19.62
C ASP A 28 -3.70 -9.92 -19.08
N ASP A 29 -3.29 -8.74 -18.62
CA ASP A 29 -1.95 -8.49 -18.07
C ASP A 29 -1.87 -8.79 -16.56
N PHE A 30 -2.96 -8.57 -15.83
CA PHE A 30 -3.02 -8.71 -14.38
C PHE A 30 -4.27 -9.48 -13.93
N PRO A 31 -4.33 -10.79 -14.22
CA PRO A 31 -5.50 -11.61 -13.91
C PRO A 31 -5.78 -11.63 -12.39
N ASN A 32 -7.06 -11.76 -12.05
CA ASN A 32 -7.55 -11.80 -10.66
C ASN A 32 -7.34 -10.51 -9.85
N THR A 33 -6.98 -9.39 -10.48
CA THR A 33 -6.80 -8.08 -9.82
C THR A 33 -7.88 -7.06 -10.18
N SER A 34 -9.05 -7.51 -10.65
CA SER A 34 -10.12 -6.65 -11.19
C SER A 34 -11.25 -6.30 -10.22
N GLN A 35 -11.25 -6.87 -9.01
CA GLN A 35 -12.25 -6.53 -8.00
C GLN A 35 -11.67 -5.51 -7.03
N ILE A 36 -12.49 -4.65 -6.41
CA ILE A 36 -11.97 -3.59 -5.52
C ILE A 36 -11.04 -4.18 -4.44
N ARG A 37 -11.42 -5.33 -3.86
CA ARG A 37 -10.59 -6.02 -2.86
C ARG A 37 -9.30 -6.61 -3.42
N THR A 38 -9.29 -7.10 -4.67
CA THR A 38 -8.12 -7.77 -5.26
C THR A 38 -7.20 -6.83 -6.03
N ALA A 39 -7.72 -5.72 -6.56
CA ALA A 39 -6.96 -4.62 -7.14
C ALA A 39 -5.99 -4.01 -6.11
N ALA A 40 -6.32 -4.12 -4.82
CA ALA A 40 -5.49 -3.64 -3.71
C ALA A 40 -4.11 -4.28 -3.59
N ILE A 41 -3.75 -5.29 -4.40
CA ILE A 41 -2.38 -5.85 -4.41
C ILE A 41 -1.63 -5.54 -5.71
N TRP A 42 -2.29 -4.88 -6.65
CA TRP A 42 -1.78 -4.73 -8.02
C TRP A 42 -0.51 -3.88 -8.07
N ALA A 43 -0.41 -2.81 -7.28
CA ALA A 43 0.76 -1.93 -7.31
C ALA A 43 2.04 -2.68 -6.86
N ASP A 44 1.95 -3.52 -5.83
CA ASP A 44 3.05 -4.41 -5.43
C ASP A 44 3.45 -5.41 -6.52
N LEU A 45 2.45 -5.98 -7.22
CA LEU A 45 2.71 -6.88 -8.34
C LEU A 45 3.36 -6.16 -9.52
N ALA A 46 3.03 -4.90 -9.77
CA ALA A 46 3.61 -4.11 -10.86
C ALA A 46 5.09 -3.78 -10.62
N LYS A 47 5.52 -3.69 -9.36
CA LYS A 47 6.93 -3.46 -8.98
C LYS A 47 7.82 -4.67 -9.14
N CYS A 48 7.23 -5.86 -9.29
CA CYS A 48 7.96 -7.10 -9.32
C CYS A 48 9.06 -7.16 -10.37
N THR A 49 10.31 -7.29 -9.93
CA THR A 49 11.50 -7.44 -10.80
C THR A 49 11.90 -8.89 -11.01
N LYS A 50 11.45 -9.79 -10.13
CA LYS A 50 11.66 -11.24 -10.20
C LYS A 50 10.63 -11.95 -9.33
N GLN A 51 10.28 -13.18 -9.68
CA GLN A 51 9.36 -13.98 -8.87
C GLN A 51 10.03 -14.48 -7.58
N VAL A 52 9.59 -13.98 -6.44
CA VAL A 52 10.03 -14.35 -5.09
C VAL A 52 8.84 -14.43 -4.13
N SER A 53 9.07 -14.84 -2.87
CA SER A 53 7.99 -15.09 -1.92
C SER A 53 7.12 -13.87 -1.63
N TYR A 54 7.64 -12.65 -1.71
CA TYR A 54 6.90 -11.40 -1.47
C TYR A 54 6.58 -10.66 -2.79
N CYS A 55 6.71 -11.33 -3.93
CA CYS A 55 6.48 -10.72 -5.23
C CYS A 55 6.27 -11.84 -6.27
N MET A 56 5.00 -12.17 -6.50
CA MET A 56 4.61 -13.38 -7.21
C MET A 56 4.17 -13.15 -8.67
N SER A 57 4.34 -11.94 -9.21
CA SER A 57 3.95 -11.65 -10.59
C SER A 57 4.83 -12.42 -11.59
N PRO A 58 4.26 -13.31 -12.43
CA PRO A 58 5.02 -14.12 -13.38
C PRO A 58 5.55 -13.29 -14.55
N LEU A 59 4.96 -12.12 -14.82
CA LEU A 59 5.36 -11.23 -15.91
C LEU A 59 6.52 -10.30 -15.52
N THR A 60 6.88 -10.22 -14.24
CA THR A 60 7.95 -9.34 -13.73
C THR A 60 7.91 -7.91 -14.30
N PRO A 61 6.81 -7.15 -14.11
CA PRO A 61 6.58 -5.89 -14.83
C PRO A 61 7.63 -4.81 -14.53
N SER A 62 8.36 -4.94 -13.41
CA SER A 62 9.54 -4.14 -13.09
C SER A 62 9.30 -2.62 -13.08
N PHE A 63 8.10 -2.19 -12.70
CA PHE A 63 7.76 -0.76 -12.67
C PHE A 63 8.25 -0.09 -11.36
N GLY A 64 9.57 -0.01 -11.20
CA GLY A 64 10.21 0.44 -9.95
C GLY A 64 9.91 1.89 -9.53
N MET A 65 9.36 2.73 -10.41
CA MET A 65 8.91 4.08 -10.03
C MET A 65 7.82 4.04 -8.95
N MET A 66 7.08 2.94 -8.85
CA MET A 66 6.09 2.76 -7.80
C MET A 66 6.73 2.51 -6.42
N ASP A 67 8.02 2.20 -6.28
CA ASP A 67 8.62 1.97 -4.95
C ASP A 67 8.35 3.13 -3.98
N VAL A 68 8.62 4.36 -4.42
CA VAL A 68 8.41 5.58 -3.61
C VAL A 68 6.96 6.03 -3.50
N TRP A 69 6.03 5.39 -4.21
CA TRP A 69 4.61 5.74 -4.19
C TRP A 69 3.83 5.07 -3.07
N HIS A 70 4.41 4.05 -2.43
CA HIS A 70 3.75 3.25 -1.41
C HIS A 70 3.83 3.86 -0.02
N TYR A 71 4.71 4.84 0.21
CA TYR A 71 4.94 5.37 1.54
C TYR A 71 5.25 6.86 1.55
N ILE A 72 5.24 7.42 2.75
CA ILE A 72 5.79 8.72 3.11
C ILE A 72 6.49 8.55 4.46
N ASP A 73 7.73 9.00 4.58
CA ASP A 73 8.51 8.84 5.81
C ASP A 73 8.49 10.14 6.63
N LEU A 74 7.38 10.36 7.35
CA LEU A 74 7.31 11.47 8.28
C LEU A 74 8.24 11.21 9.48
N PRO A 75 9.16 12.13 9.79
CA PRO A 75 10.18 11.88 10.81
C PRO A 75 9.54 11.80 12.20
N THR A 76 9.84 10.72 12.91
CA THR A 76 9.36 10.49 14.29
C THR A 76 10.50 10.01 15.17
N ASN A 77 10.80 10.68 16.28
CA ASN A 77 11.82 10.19 17.20
C ASN A 77 11.30 8.93 17.92
N VAL A 78 12.07 7.84 17.86
CA VAL A 78 11.67 6.55 18.45
C VAL A 78 11.63 6.55 19.98
N ASP A 79 12.27 7.54 20.61
CA ASP A 79 12.24 7.75 22.07
C ASP A 79 10.93 8.40 22.56
N GLY A 80 10.01 8.72 21.63
CA GLY A 80 8.73 9.36 21.92
C GLY A 80 8.82 10.87 22.12
N SER A 81 10.02 11.46 21.98
CA SER A 81 10.17 12.92 21.98
C SER A 81 9.61 13.52 20.68
N LYS A 82 9.29 14.81 20.73
CA LYS A 82 8.79 15.55 19.57
C LYS A 82 9.89 15.78 18.55
N TRP A 83 9.61 15.48 17.28
CA TRP A 83 10.49 15.83 16.18
C TRP A 83 10.71 17.36 16.13
N LYS A 84 11.95 17.81 16.35
CA LYS A 84 12.32 19.24 16.44
C LYS A 84 11.41 20.07 17.38
N GLY A 85 10.85 19.45 18.41
CA GLY A 85 9.91 20.10 19.34
C GLY A 85 8.51 20.40 18.76
N GLN A 86 8.19 19.91 17.55
CA GLN A 86 6.92 20.12 16.87
C GLN A 86 5.85 19.13 17.35
N GLU A 87 4.59 19.57 17.42
CA GLU A 87 3.47 18.64 17.56
C GLU A 87 3.28 17.83 16.26
N PRO A 88 2.84 16.57 16.33
CA PRO A 88 2.41 15.83 15.14
C PRO A 88 1.35 16.60 14.36
N GLY A 89 1.60 16.86 13.07
CA GLY A 89 0.71 17.65 12.23
C GLY A 89 1.23 17.83 10.82
N LEU A 90 0.48 18.60 10.01
CA LEU A 90 0.79 18.82 8.59
C LEU A 90 2.16 19.48 8.35
N GLN A 91 2.73 20.16 9.35
CA GLN A 91 4.05 20.76 9.24
C GLN A 91 5.16 19.71 9.04
N LEU A 92 4.97 18.48 9.52
CA LEU A 92 5.95 17.40 9.36
C LEU A 92 6.17 17.00 7.90
N PHE A 93 5.22 17.26 7.01
CA PHE A 93 5.34 16.95 5.58
C PHE A 93 6.48 17.74 4.92
N ALA A 94 6.80 18.93 5.43
CA ALA A 94 7.94 19.71 4.95
C ALA A 94 9.29 19.08 5.35
N ASP A 95 9.29 18.22 6.37
CA ASP A 95 10.45 17.50 6.89
C ASP A 95 10.44 16.02 6.44
N ASN A 96 9.61 15.65 5.46
CA ASN A 96 9.53 14.29 4.93
C ASN A 96 10.92 13.74 4.57
N LEU A 97 11.24 12.53 5.06
CA LEU A 97 12.54 11.91 4.84
C LEU A 97 12.63 11.26 3.47
N ASP A 98 11.55 10.61 3.01
CA ASP A 98 11.45 9.93 1.72
C ASP A 98 9.99 9.59 1.37
N GLY A 99 9.73 9.07 0.18
CA GLY A 99 8.41 8.65 -0.26
C GLY A 99 7.53 9.81 -0.75
N SER A 100 6.50 9.45 -1.51
CA SER A 100 5.66 10.39 -2.26
C SER A 100 4.20 9.93 -2.38
N SER A 101 3.76 9.02 -1.50
CA SER A 101 2.38 8.48 -1.50
C SER A 101 1.32 9.59 -1.50
N ILE A 102 1.53 10.65 -0.72
CA ILE A 102 0.56 11.74 -0.60
C ILE A 102 0.50 12.59 -1.89
N GLN A 103 1.66 12.90 -2.48
CA GLN A 103 1.72 13.59 -3.77
C GLN A 103 1.04 12.76 -4.87
N LEU A 104 1.24 11.44 -4.87
CA LEU A 104 0.56 10.54 -5.79
C LEU A 104 -0.96 10.60 -5.59
N MET A 105 -1.46 10.53 -4.35
CA MET A 105 -2.89 10.61 -4.07
C MET A 105 -3.50 11.92 -4.59
N GLU A 106 -2.85 13.06 -4.38
CA GLU A 106 -3.29 14.36 -4.92
C GLU A 106 -3.37 14.34 -6.45
N GLY A 107 -2.37 13.76 -7.11
CA GLY A 107 -2.35 13.58 -8.57
C GLY A 107 -3.45 12.65 -9.07
N VAL A 108 -3.75 11.59 -8.33
CA VAL A 108 -4.83 10.64 -8.62
C VAL A 108 -6.20 11.33 -8.53
N PHE A 109 -6.47 12.10 -7.48
CA PHE A 109 -7.73 12.88 -7.37
C PHE A 109 -7.85 13.89 -8.51
N THR A 110 -6.79 14.61 -8.84
CA THR A 110 -6.75 15.53 -9.99
C THR A 110 -7.07 14.80 -11.30
N THR A 111 -6.51 13.61 -11.47
CA THR A 111 -6.73 12.75 -12.65
C THR A 111 -8.21 12.38 -12.79
N PHE A 112 -8.87 11.98 -11.71
CA PHE A 112 -10.30 11.62 -11.74
C PHE A 112 -11.21 12.78 -12.19
N THR A 113 -10.83 14.03 -11.96
CA THR A 113 -11.66 15.19 -12.37
C THR A 113 -11.68 15.44 -13.88
N SER A 114 -10.71 14.91 -14.63
CA SER A 114 -10.46 15.34 -16.02
C SER A 114 -10.26 14.20 -17.00
N THR A 115 -9.90 13.00 -16.52
CA THR A 115 -9.61 11.87 -17.40
C THR A 115 -10.84 11.42 -18.18
N LYS A 116 -10.63 11.15 -19.47
CA LYS A 116 -11.58 10.45 -20.36
C LYS A 116 -11.00 9.15 -20.91
N SER A 117 -9.79 8.79 -20.46
CA SER A 117 -9.06 7.61 -20.89
C SER A 117 -9.33 6.48 -19.92
N LEU A 118 -9.86 5.35 -20.41
CA LEU A 118 -10.08 4.15 -19.61
C LEU A 118 -8.77 3.64 -19.01
N TRP A 119 -7.69 3.66 -19.78
CA TRP A 119 -6.36 3.25 -19.30
C TRP A 119 -5.88 4.12 -18.13
N THR A 120 -6.05 5.44 -18.25
CA THR A 120 -5.64 6.40 -17.20
C THR A 120 -6.54 6.27 -15.96
N ALA A 121 -7.84 6.09 -16.15
CA ALA A 121 -8.78 5.87 -15.05
C ALA A 121 -8.46 4.56 -14.29
N ASN A 122 -8.12 3.49 -15.01
CA ASN A 122 -7.73 2.21 -14.43
C ASN A 122 -6.43 2.33 -13.62
N LEU A 123 -5.38 2.94 -14.18
CA LEU A 123 -4.13 3.21 -13.45
C LEU A 123 -4.39 4.00 -12.16
N ALA A 124 -5.11 5.12 -12.27
CA ALA A 124 -5.40 6.00 -11.14
C ALA A 124 -6.23 5.29 -10.07
N LEU A 125 -7.22 4.48 -10.46
CA LEU A 125 -8.06 3.72 -9.54
C LEU A 125 -7.28 2.65 -8.78
N ARG A 126 -6.41 1.91 -9.47
CA ARG A 126 -5.55 0.91 -8.81
C ARG A 126 -4.59 1.55 -7.82
N GLN A 127 -3.98 2.68 -8.20
CA GLN A 127 -3.12 3.45 -7.31
C GLN A 127 -3.90 3.96 -6.09
N PHE A 128 -5.10 4.52 -6.30
CA PHE A 128 -5.96 4.96 -5.20
C PHE A 128 -6.25 3.83 -4.21
N ILE A 129 -6.76 2.70 -4.70
CA ILE A 129 -7.17 1.57 -3.85
C ILE A 129 -5.99 1.05 -3.03
N HIS A 130 -4.80 0.96 -3.64
CA HIS A 130 -3.60 0.45 -2.98
C HIS A 130 -3.02 1.46 -1.99
N VAL A 131 -2.66 2.65 -2.46
CA VAL A 131 -1.93 3.66 -1.68
C VAL A 131 -2.80 4.27 -0.58
N PHE A 132 -4.12 4.30 -0.75
CA PHE A 132 -5.03 4.62 0.36
C PHE A 132 -4.87 3.62 1.51
N GLY A 133 -4.71 2.32 1.23
CA GLY A 133 -4.42 1.32 2.26
C GLY A 133 -3.06 1.55 2.90
N ASP A 134 -2.02 1.71 2.09
CA ASP A 134 -0.65 1.90 2.56
C ASP A 134 -0.51 3.14 3.45
N THR A 135 -1.09 4.28 3.07
CA THR A 135 -1.04 5.51 3.88
C THR A 135 -1.70 5.38 5.26
N HIS A 136 -2.52 4.36 5.48
CA HIS A 136 -3.11 4.02 6.78
C HIS A 136 -2.34 2.92 7.53
N GLN A 137 -1.32 2.30 6.91
CA GLN A 137 -0.35 1.42 7.55
C GLN A 137 0.67 2.33 8.27
N PRO A 138 0.75 2.33 9.62
CA PRO A 138 1.58 3.29 10.35
C PRO A 138 3.04 3.37 9.91
N LEU A 139 3.65 2.24 9.57
CA LEU A 139 5.03 2.11 9.12
C LEU A 139 5.25 2.40 7.63
N HIS A 140 4.20 2.70 6.87
CA HIS A 140 4.31 3.37 5.57
C HIS A 140 4.16 4.90 5.70
N ALA A 141 3.92 5.42 6.90
CA ALA A 141 3.69 6.84 7.16
C ALA A 141 4.77 7.50 8.02
N VAL A 142 5.72 6.74 8.56
CA VAL A 142 6.75 7.25 9.48
C VAL A 142 8.13 6.69 9.18
N GLY A 143 9.14 7.55 9.31
CA GLY A 143 10.55 7.15 9.42
C GLY A 143 11.04 7.35 10.84
N GLY A 144 11.30 6.25 11.56
CA GLY A 144 11.74 6.26 12.95
C GLY A 144 13.20 6.73 13.08
N VAL A 145 13.40 7.90 13.69
CA VAL A 145 14.71 8.51 13.86
C VAL A 145 15.28 8.19 15.25
N SER A 146 16.55 7.79 15.27
CA SER A 146 17.33 7.53 16.48
C SER A 146 18.78 8.00 16.30
N PRO A 147 19.61 8.08 17.37
CA PRO A 147 21.03 8.35 17.22
C PRO A 147 21.75 7.38 16.28
N GLU A 148 21.33 6.11 16.26
CA GLU A 148 21.90 5.06 15.39
C GLU A 148 21.34 5.12 13.96
N LEU A 149 20.13 5.63 13.78
CA LEU A 149 19.42 5.75 12.50
C LEU A 149 18.97 7.21 12.26
N PRO A 150 19.90 8.15 12.04
CA PRO A 150 19.56 9.57 11.90
C PRO A 150 18.77 9.89 10.61
N GLY A 151 18.80 8.99 9.62
CA GLY A 151 18.03 9.10 8.36
C GLY A 151 16.68 8.38 8.38
N GLY A 152 16.26 7.84 9.52
CA GLY A 152 15.07 6.99 9.63
C GLY A 152 15.40 5.49 9.61
N ASP A 153 14.42 4.70 10.04
CA ASP A 153 14.46 3.23 10.15
C ASP A 153 13.83 2.51 8.94
N ALA A 154 13.61 3.26 7.85
CA ALA A 154 12.92 2.83 6.64
C ALA A 154 11.54 2.20 6.94
N GLY A 155 10.70 2.91 7.70
CA GLY A 155 9.40 2.39 8.13
C GLY A 155 9.53 1.15 9.01
N GLY A 156 10.54 1.09 9.87
CA GLY A 156 10.81 -0.07 10.72
C GLY A 156 11.40 -1.30 10.00
N ASN A 157 11.79 -1.20 8.72
CA ASN A 157 12.45 -2.31 8.01
C ASN A 157 13.80 -2.70 8.64
N THR A 158 14.47 -1.78 9.34
CA THR A 158 15.76 -2.05 10.00
C THR A 158 15.65 -2.89 11.28
N TYR A 159 14.44 -3.07 11.82
CA TYR A 159 14.21 -3.82 13.07
C TYR A 159 13.79 -5.26 12.79
N ALA A 160 14.78 -6.15 12.64
CA ALA A 160 14.55 -7.57 12.40
C ALA A 160 14.04 -8.32 13.65
N PHE A 161 13.06 -9.21 13.47
CA PHE A 161 12.67 -10.16 14.49
C PHE A 161 13.54 -11.41 14.44
N LYS A 162 13.72 -12.04 15.61
CA LYS A 162 14.32 -13.37 15.69
C LYS A 162 13.25 -14.44 15.42
N THR A 163 13.68 -15.58 14.88
CA THR A 163 12.87 -16.81 14.87
C THR A 163 12.35 -17.11 16.29
N PRO A 164 11.09 -17.53 16.48
CA PRO A 164 10.13 -18.01 15.47
C PRO A 164 9.08 -16.99 15.03
N CYS A 165 9.35 -15.67 15.12
CA CYS A 165 8.39 -14.69 14.63
C CYS A 165 8.07 -14.93 13.14
N LEU A 166 6.78 -14.86 12.78
CA LEU A 166 6.32 -15.05 11.41
C LEU A 166 6.78 -13.91 10.49
N ALA A 167 6.80 -12.69 11.02
CA ALA A 167 7.32 -11.51 10.33
C ALA A 167 8.86 -11.46 10.43
N SER A 168 9.52 -11.07 9.35
CA SER A 168 10.98 -10.91 9.30
C SER A 168 11.47 -9.67 10.04
N ASN A 169 10.69 -8.59 10.01
CA ASN A 169 11.00 -7.31 10.65
C ASN A 169 9.71 -6.62 11.11
N LEU A 170 9.87 -5.48 11.79
CA LEU A 170 8.78 -4.69 12.32
C LEU A 170 7.82 -4.23 11.20
N HIS A 171 8.34 -3.76 10.06
CA HIS A 171 7.52 -3.36 8.91
C HIS A 171 6.57 -4.47 8.44
N ALA A 172 7.13 -5.66 8.16
CA ALA A 172 6.38 -6.82 7.69
C ALA A 172 5.30 -7.28 8.69
N LEU A 173 5.50 -7.09 10.00
CA LEU A 173 4.47 -7.40 10.99
C LEU A 173 3.25 -6.48 10.84
N TRP A 174 3.48 -5.19 10.55
CA TRP A 174 2.39 -4.23 10.35
C TRP A 174 1.72 -4.39 8.98
N ASP A 175 2.45 -4.74 7.93
CA ASP A 175 1.85 -5.13 6.63
C ASP A 175 0.88 -6.31 6.77
N MET A 176 1.16 -7.20 7.72
CA MET A 176 0.32 -8.33 8.10
C MET A 176 -0.86 -7.96 9.01
N ALA A 177 -1.17 -6.67 9.16
CA ALA A 177 -2.16 -6.17 10.11
C ALA A 177 -1.93 -6.70 11.53
N GLY A 178 -0.68 -6.61 12.01
CA GLY A 178 -0.30 -7.11 13.33
C GLY A 178 -0.16 -8.63 13.43
N GLY A 179 -0.08 -9.32 12.29
CA GLY A 179 0.07 -10.78 12.21
C GLY A 179 -1.26 -11.55 12.10
N GLU A 180 -2.40 -10.86 12.18
CA GLU A 180 -3.74 -11.47 12.07
C GLU A 180 -4.05 -11.96 10.65
N TYR A 181 -3.50 -11.27 9.64
CA TYR A 181 -3.69 -11.64 8.25
C TYR A 181 -2.37 -12.14 7.70
N SER A 182 -2.35 -13.41 7.27
CA SER A 182 -1.17 -13.97 6.62
C SER A 182 -0.87 -13.15 5.37
N LEU A 183 0.43 -12.97 5.09
CA LEU A 183 0.84 -12.53 3.78
C LEU A 183 0.34 -13.58 2.82
N ASN A 184 -0.75 -13.28 2.12
CA ASN A 184 -1.09 -13.97 0.89
C ASN A 184 0.05 -13.81 -0.14
N ASN A 185 1.13 -13.07 0.21
CA ASN A 185 2.37 -12.96 -0.53
C ASN A 185 2.13 -12.44 -1.95
N TRP A 186 1.03 -11.69 -2.08
CA TRP A 186 0.52 -11.18 -3.36
C TRP A 186 0.26 -12.30 -4.37
N ASN A 187 -0.13 -13.49 -3.91
CA ASN A 187 -0.37 -14.63 -4.78
C ASN A 187 -1.58 -14.38 -5.68
N LEU A 188 -1.35 -14.42 -6.99
CA LEU A 188 -2.37 -14.24 -8.03
C LEU A 188 -3.52 -15.25 -7.97
N THR A 189 -3.30 -16.44 -7.40
CA THR A 189 -4.38 -17.43 -7.25
C THR A 189 -5.32 -17.12 -6.10
N MET A 190 -4.96 -16.17 -5.23
CA MET A 190 -5.76 -15.73 -4.09
C MET A 190 -6.32 -16.91 -3.28
N PRO A 191 -5.47 -17.81 -2.76
CA PRO A 191 -5.91 -18.98 -1.99
C PRO A 191 -6.78 -18.62 -0.77
N PHE A 192 -6.70 -17.37 -0.31
CA PHE A 192 -7.58 -16.77 0.66
C PHE A 192 -7.99 -15.36 0.20
N LEU A 193 -9.26 -15.02 0.40
CA LEU A 193 -9.80 -13.67 0.27
C LEU A 193 -10.40 -13.29 1.62
N PRO A 194 -10.05 -12.12 2.19
CA PRO A 194 -10.73 -11.65 3.39
C PRO A 194 -12.23 -11.46 3.09
N ALA A 195 -13.07 -11.95 3.98
CA ALA A 195 -14.51 -11.74 3.98
C ALA A 195 -14.90 -11.23 5.37
N LEU A 196 -15.54 -10.07 5.43
CA LEU A 196 -16.07 -9.53 6.68
C LEU A 196 -17.53 -10.00 6.82
N GLU A 197 -17.85 -10.61 7.96
CA GLU A 197 -19.20 -11.05 8.31
C GLU A 197 -19.67 -10.30 9.56
N ALA A 198 -20.95 -9.95 9.62
CA ALA A 198 -21.54 -9.43 10.85
C ALA A 198 -21.74 -10.58 11.85
N ASN A 199 -21.39 -10.33 13.12
CA ASN A 199 -21.65 -11.26 14.22
C ASN A 199 -23.14 -11.33 14.59
#